data_AF-A0A158PLI1-F1
#
_entry.id   AF-A0A158PLI1-F1
#
_cell.length_a   1.000
_cell.length_b   1.000
_cell.length_c   1.000
_cell.angle_alpha   90.00
_cell.angle_beta   90.00
_cell.angle_gamma   90.00
#
_symmetry.space_group_name_H-M   'P 1'
#
loop_
_entity.id
_entity.type
_entity.pdbx_description
1 polymer ?
#
loop_
_entity_poly.entity_id
_entity_poly.type
_entity_poly.pdbx_seq_one_letter_code
_entity_poly.pdbx_strand_id
1 'polypeptide(L)'
;MRRVLCVAEKNDVAKGVAAILSKGQMVRREGRSMYNKIYQLNADILGQKATLSVTSVCGHLMEHVFPPDMKNWNLVPVRSLFDAPIYSSIPERMKDIATTLTEESAKCDVLVIWTDCDREGESIGAEIAKVCLKSNQRLDVYRARFSEITPRAIEYAARHLTRLDQNMIDAPKNCNVVIFGKQVVSYGSCQFPTLGFVVERYKSIEKFVAESYWKLVVEHKRQNMKAEFSWDRVRLFDRDIVQILYDDCMEARGGKIESVSSKPKTNYRPQPLDTVKFEKLAVRKLKISAKKAMDIAERLYNRGYISYPRTETNKFASDIDLSSLVRQLATSPDWGDFASEVLEYGPNPRNGTKSDEAHPPIHPLKQVSGDSLQGDDRRVYDLIARHFLACLSWDAKGQETHVRVYIYDKWSDKILPTYVEGEELIDFQLRIADGQTQPPELLNEADLIALMDKYGIGTDSTHAEHIEKIKTRMYVGVREDGRFIPGFLGLALVLDEQLEKYRRIFLQTEMKIGLLSEMLQNLKFYEVMCHSF
;
A
#
# COMPACT_ATOMS: atom_id res chain seq x y z
N MET A 1 -28.70 35.20 7.73
CA MET A 1 -27.42 34.47 7.89
C MET A 1 -27.58 33.17 7.12
N ARG A 2 -26.66 32.83 6.20
CA ARG A 2 -26.77 31.59 5.42
C ARG A 2 -26.66 30.36 6.32
N ARG A 3 -27.35 29.28 5.95
CA ARG A 3 -27.29 27.98 6.62
C ARG A 3 -26.58 26.97 5.74
N VAL A 4 -25.59 26.29 6.31
CA VAL A 4 -24.71 25.38 5.57
C VAL A 4 -24.71 24.01 6.22
N LEU A 5 -25.00 22.98 5.43
CA LEU A 5 -24.83 21.59 5.84
C LEU A 5 -23.43 21.14 5.42
N CYS A 6 -22.60 20.74 6.37
CA CYS A 6 -21.30 20.13 6.11
C CYS A 6 -21.37 18.64 6.42
N VAL A 7 -20.91 17.77 5.51
CA VAL A 7 -20.99 16.30 5.70
C VAL A 7 -19.63 15.66 5.47
N ALA A 8 -19.09 15.03 6.51
CA ALA A 8 -17.86 14.23 6.44
C ALA A 8 -18.13 12.73 6.32
N GLU A 9 -17.10 11.96 5.98
CA GLU A 9 -17.23 10.50 5.79
C GLU A 9 -17.45 9.72 7.09
N LYS A 10 -16.85 10.21 8.18
CA LYS A 10 -16.77 9.56 9.50
C LYS A 10 -17.01 10.59 10.60
N ASN A 11 -17.60 10.19 11.73
CA ASN A 11 -17.98 11.13 12.79
C ASN A 11 -16.79 11.87 13.42
N ASP A 12 -15.62 11.22 13.56
CA ASP A 12 -14.44 11.87 14.12
C ASP A 12 -13.86 12.94 13.19
N VAL A 13 -13.97 12.77 11.86
CA VAL A 13 -13.61 13.82 10.89
C VAL A 13 -14.57 15.00 11.02
N ALA A 14 -15.89 14.76 11.08
CA ALA A 14 -16.90 15.80 11.33
C ALA A 14 -16.62 16.58 12.62
N LYS A 15 -16.28 15.88 13.71
CA LYS A 15 -15.90 16.45 15.00
C LYS A 15 -14.62 17.29 14.91
N GLY A 16 -13.60 16.81 14.20
CA GLY A 16 -12.33 17.52 13.99
C GLY A 16 -12.51 18.80 13.19
N VAL A 17 -13.18 18.72 12.04
CA VAL A 17 -13.51 19.87 11.19
C VAL A 17 -14.35 20.90 11.95
N ALA A 18 -15.39 20.46 12.68
CA ALA A 18 -16.23 21.36 13.47
C ALA A 18 -15.46 22.02 14.63
N ALA A 19 -14.59 21.29 15.33
CA ALA A 19 -13.77 21.84 16.41
C ALA A 19 -12.78 22.90 15.90
N ILE A 20 -12.18 22.68 14.72
CA ILE A 20 -11.28 23.63 14.08
C ILE A 20 -12.04 24.88 13.63
N LEU A 21 -13.09 24.74 12.82
CA LEU A 21 -13.84 25.87 12.25
C LEU A 21 -14.54 26.72 13.32
N SER A 22 -14.92 26.13 14.46
CA SER A 22 -15.51 26.84 15.60
C SER A 22 -14.49 27.39 16.60
N LYS A 23 -13.20 27.05 16.46
CA LYS A 23 -12.16 27.29 17.47
C LYS A 23 -12.59 26.78 18.86
N GLY A 24 -13.22 25.60 18.87
CA GLY A 24 -13.82 24.94 20.03
C GLY A 24 -15.26 25.34 20.36
N GLN A 25 -15.79 26.45 19.81
CA GLN A 25 -17.12 26.98 20.14
C GLN A 25 -18.27 26.30 19.36
N MET A 26 -18.33 24.97 19.39
CA MET A 26 -19.38 24.17 18.74
C MET A 26 -20.38 23.59 19.75
N VAL A 27 -21.66 23.60 19.40
CA VAL A 27 -22.74 22.97 20.15
C VAL A 27 -23.05 21.61 19.54
N ARG A 28 -22.86 20.52 20.29
CA ARG A 28 -23.28 19.18 19.87
C ARG A 28 -24.80 19.03 20.00
N ARG A 29 -25.42 18.50 18.96
CA ARG A 29 -26.80 18.01 18.89
C ARG A 29 -26.80 16.56 18.41
N GLU A 30 -27.83 15.82 18.76
CA GLU A 30 -28.05 14.47 18.23
C GLU A 30 -28.71 14.51 16.84
N GLY A 31 -28.40 13.52 16.01
CA GLY A 31 -29.13 13.19 14.79
C GLY A 31 -30.13 12.05 15.02
N ARG A 32 -30.62 11.41 13.96
CA ARG A 32 -31.38 10.16 14.08
C ARG A 32 -30.46 8.97 14.37
N SER A 33 -29.29 8.94 13.72
CA SER A 33 -28.24 7.94 14.01
C SER A 33 -27.62 8.20 15.39
N MET A 34 -27.62 7.16 16.23
CA MET A 34 -26.94 7.20 17.53
C MET A 34 -25.42 7.37 17.45
N TYR A 35 -24.80 7.18 16.27
CA TYR A 35 -23.35 7.30 16.06
C TYR A 35 -22.95 8.62 15.39
N ASN A 36 -23.79 9.18 14.53
CA ASN A 36 -23.49 10.37 13.73
C ASN A 36 -24.08 11.62 14.40
N LYS A 37 -23.22 12.39 15.06
CA LYS A 37 -23.58 13.61 15.78
C LYS A 37 -23.61 14.81 14.83
N ILE A 38 -24.34 15.84 15.24
CA ILE A 38 -24.42 17.12 14.53
C ILE A 38 -23.72 18.16 15.39
N TYR A 39 -22.75 18.87 14.82
CA TYR A 39 -21.98 19.92 15.47
C TYR A 39 -22.38 21.26 14.86
N GLN A 40 -23.08 22.09 15.64
CA GLN A 40 -23.56 23.39 15.19
C GLN A 40 -22.58 24.49 15.61
N LEU A 41 -22.23 25.39 14.70
CA LEU A 41 -21.30 26.49 14.92
C LEU A 41 -21.64 27.67 14.00
N ASN A 42 -21.02 28.83 14.27
CA ASN A 42 -20.96 29.93 13.30
C ASN A 42 -19.52 30.08 12.82
N ALA A 43 -19.30 30.16 11.51
CA ALA A 43 -17.98 30.31 10.90
C ALA A 43 -18.07 31.13 9.60
N ASP A 44 -16.93 31.64 9.14
CA ASP A 44 -16.79 32.27 7.83
C ASP A 44 -16.53 31.20 6.76
N ILE A 45 -17.43 31.10 5.78
CA ILE A 45 -17.37 30.14 4.66
C ILE A 45 -17.92 30.81 3.39
N LEU A 46 -17.33 30.54 2.22
CA LEU A 46 -17.60 31.30 0.98
C LEU A 46 -17.50 32.85 1.19
N GLY A 47 -16.57 33.28 2.05
CA GLY A 47 -16.36 34.70 2.38
C GLY A 47 -17.47 35.35 3.23
N GLN A 48 -18.38 34.59 3.83
CA GLN A 48 -19.51 35.11 4.61
C GLN A 48 -19.71 34.35 5.92
N LYS A 49 -20.13 35.06 6.99
CA LYS A 49 -20.56 34.43 8.24
C LYS A 49 -21.84 33.63 8.03
N ALA A 50 -21.75 32.33 8.26
CA ALA A 50 -22.86 31.38 8.14
C ALA A 50 -23.01 30.54 9.41
N THR A 51 -24.21 29.99 9.61
CA THR A 51 -24.46 28.97 10.62
C THR A 51 -24.28 27.61 9.97
N LEU A 52 -23.25 26.87 10.41
CA LEU A 52 -22.91 25.55 9.91
C LEU A 52 -23.55 24.49 10.82
N SER A 53 -24.05 23.42 10.22
CA SER A 53 -24.35 22.17 10.92
C SER A 53 -23.48 21.08 10.28
N VAL A 54 -22.45 20.64 10.99
CA VAL A 54 -21.48 19.64 10.53
C VAL A 54 -21.93 18.26 11.03
N THR A 55 -22.08 17.30 10.14
CA THR A 55 -22.48 15.92 10.46
C THR A 55 -21.64 14.92 9.63
N SER A 56 -21.97 13.64 9.70
CA SER A 56 -21.23 12.57 9.02
C SER A 56 -22.11 11.46 8.46
N VAL A 57 -21.56 10.73 7.48
CA VAL A 57 -22.00 9.39 7.11
C VAL A 57 -21.14 8.32 7.83
N CYS A 58 -21.10 7.10 7.33
CA CYS A 58 -20.26 6.02 7.88
C CYS A 58 -19.72 5.17 6.72
N GLY A 59 -18.91 5.79 5.86
CA GLY A 59 -18.62 5.29 4.51
C GLY A 59 -19.83 5.43 3.57
N HIS A 60 -19.86 4.62 2.50
CA HIS A 60 -20.93 4.57 1.50
C HIS A 60 -22.36 4.59 2.09
N LEU A 61 -23.15 5.55 1.64
CA LEU A 61 -24.53 5.81 2.07
C LEU A 61 -25.54 5.00 1.24
N MET A 62 -25.18 4.64 0.02
CA MET A 62 -25.94 3.76 -0.87
C MET A 62 -25.20 2.45 -1.15
N GLU A 63 -25.96 1.42 -1.50
CA GLU A 63 -25.45 0.17 -2.06
C GLU A 63 -25.99 -0.03 -3.48
N HIS A 64 -25.19 -0.69 -4.33
CA HIS A 64 -25.61 -1.09 -5.67
C HIS A 64 -26.23 -2.50 -5.60
N VAL A 65 -27.48 -2.64 -6.04
CA VAL A 65 -28.24 -3.89 -5.94
C VAL A 65 -28.90 -4.28 -7.26
N PHE A 66 -28.97 -5.59 -7.50
CA PHE A 66 -29.82 -6.17 -8.54
C PHE A 66 -31.32 -6.06 -8.18
N PRO A 67 -32.21 -6.18 -9.18
CA PRO A 67 -33.67 -6.25 -8.98
C PRO A 67 -34.05 -7.30 -7.92
N PRO A 68 -35.12 -7.10 -7.12
CA PRO A 68 -35.49 -8.04 -6.05
C PRO A 68 -35.73 -9.49 -6.53
N ASP A 69 -36.33 -9.63 -7.71
CA ASP A 69 -36.52 -10.89 -8.45
C ASP A 69 -35.20 -11.54 -8.89
N MET A 70 -34.18 -10.73 -9.18
CA MET A 70 -32.84 -11.20 -9.57
C MET A 70 -31.93 -11.58 -8.39
N LYS A 71 -32.41 -11.50 -7.13
CA LYS A 71 -31.61 -11.86 -5.94
C LYS A 71 -31.55 -13.37 -5.63
N ASN A 72 -32.36 -14.21 -6.29
CA ASN A 72 -32.42 -15.64 -6.02
C ASN A 72 -31.52 -16.45 -6.98
N TRP A 73 -30.30 -16.77 -6.52
CA TRP A 73 -29.29 -17.55 -7.26
C TRP A 73 -29.79 -18.89 -7.84
N ASN A 74 -30.79 -19.52 -7.21
CA ASN A 74 -31.34 -20.80 -7.68
C ASN A 74 -32.30 -20.65 -8.87
N LEU A 75 -32.87 -19.46 -9.06
CA LEU A 75 -33.84 -19.15 -10.12
C LEU A 75 -33.24 -18.30 -11.25
N VAL A 76 -32.17 -17.55 -10.95
CA VAL A 76 -31.61 -16.52 -11.83
C VAL A 76 -30.35 -17.05 -12.52
N PRO A 77 -30.34 -17.20 -13.86
CA PRO A 77 -29.12 -17.58 -14.57
C PRO A 77 -28.04 -16.52 -14.38
N VAL A 78 -26.84 -16.92 -13.96
CA VAL A 78 -25.71 -15.99 -13.73
C VAL A 78 -25.39 -15.13 -14.95
N ARG A 79 -25.60 -15.65 -16.17
CA ARG A 79 -25.45 -14.89 -17.42
C ARG A 79 -26.40 -13.69 -17.50
N SER A 80 -27.62 -13.78 -16.96
CA SER A 80 -28.59 -12.67 -16.95
C SER A 80 -28.16 -11.51 -16.04
N LEU A 81 -27.22 -11.71 -15.11
CA LEU A 81 -26.69 -10.65 -14.26
C LEU A 81 -25.75 -9.68 -15.00
N PHE A 82 -25.30 -10.02 -16.21
CA PHE A 82 -24.50 -9.13 -17.06
C PHE A 82 -25.34 -8.03 -17.72
N ASP A 83 -26.56 -8.39 -18.13
CA ASP A 83 -27.51 -7.49 -18.79
C ASP A 83 -28.50 -6.85 -17.79
N ALA A 84 -28.40 -7.19 -16.50
CA ALA A 84 -29.31 -6.77 -15.45
C ALA A 84 -29.13 -5.28 -15.07
N PRO A 85 -30.21 -4.49 -14.96
CA PRO A 85 -30.12 -3.11 -14.49
C PRO A 85 -29.74 -3.06 -13.01
N ILE A 86 -28.73 -2.25 -12.67
CA ILE A 86 -28.26 -2.06 -11.29
C ILE A 86 -28.90 -0.80 -10.71
N TYR A 87 -29.53 -0.93 -9.53
CA TYR A 87 -30.16 0.18 -8.81
C TYR A 87 -29.31 0.61 -7.60
N SER A 88 -29.41 1.89 -7.21
CA SER A 88 -28.87 2.37 -5.92
C SER A 88 -29.97 2.35 -4.86
N SER A 89 -29.79 1.59 -3.78
CA SER A 89 -30.66 1.61 -2.59
C SER A 89 -29.92 2.15 -1.36
N ILE A 90 -30.66 2.73 -0.41
CA ILE A 90 -30.12 3.06 0.91
C ILE A 90 -30.39 1.85 1.81
N PRO A 91 -29.36 1.15 2.33
CA PRO A 91 -29.56 -0.01 3.17
C PRO A 91 -30.11 0.38 4.54
N GLU A 92 -30.78 -0.55 5.23
CA GLU A 92 -31.47 -0.31 6.51
C GLU A 92 -30.59 0.44 7.52
N ARG A 93 -29.33 0.00 7.67
CA ARG A 93 -28.31 0.59 8.57
C ARG A 93 -27.96 2.06 8.30
N MET A 94 -28.30 2.60 7.11
CA MET A 94 -28.05 3.98 6.72
C MET A 94 -29.30 4.85 6.67
N LYS A 95 -30.51 4.32 6.92
CA LYS A 95 -31.76 5.08 6.84
C LYS A 95 -31.81 6.25 7.82
N ASP A 96 -31.32 6.08 9.04
CA ASP A 96 -31.27 7.16 10.03
C ASP A 96 -30.32 8.29 9.61
N ILE A 97 -29.17 7.95 9.02
CA ILE A 97 -28.22 8.92 8.47
C ILE A 97 -28.87 9.67 7.30
N ALA A 98 -29.46 8.95 6.33
CA ALA A 98 -30.15 9.56 5.20
C ALA A 98 -31.34 10.44 5.62
N THR A 99 -32.07 10.05 6.66
CA THR A 99 -33.16 10.84 7.26
C THR A 99 -32.59 12.11 7.89
N THR A 100 -31.51 12.01 8.67
CA THR A 100 -30.81 13.17 9.26
C THR A 100 -30.33 14.15 8.18
N LEU A 101 -29.73 13.64 7.10
CA LEU A 101 -29.31 14.44 5.95
C LEU A 101 -30.49 15.12 5.26
N THR A 102 -31.61 14.42 5.06
CA THR A 102 -32.86 14.97 4.50
C THR A 102 -33.42 16.08 5.39
N GLU A 103 -33.47 15.86 6.71
CA GLU A 103 -34.01 16.84 7.66
C GLU A 103 -33.17 18.11 7.76
N GLU A 104 -31.84 18.05 7.63
CA GLU A 104 -30.99 19.25 7.68
C GLU A 104 -30.82 19.93 6.31
N SER A 105 -30.79 19.17 5.21
CA SER A 105 -30.70 19.72 3.85
C SER A 105 -31.92 20.56 3.46
N ALA A 106 -33.11 20.18 3.93
CA ALA A 106 -34.34 21.00 3.86
C ALA A 106 -34.22 22.39 4.52
N LYS A 107 -33.24 22.59 5.42
CA LYS A 107 -33.07 23.80 6.24
C LYS A 107 -31.88 24.67 5.80
N CYS A 108 -31.11 24.25 4.78
CA CYS A 108 -29.85 24.86 4.38
C CYS A 108 -29.86 25.39 2.94
N ASP A 109 -29.06 26.42 2.70
CA ASP A 109 -28.86 27.06 1.40
C ASP A 109 -27.72 26.39 0.61
N VAL A 110 -26.73 25.84 1.32
CA VAL A 110 -25.47 25.30 0.77
C VAL A 110 -25.17 23.94 1.40
N LEU A 111 -24.67 23.00 0.60
CA LEU A 111 -24.09 21.73 1.03
C LEU A 111 -22.59 21.77 0.77
N VAL A 112 -21.77 21.38 1.75
CA VAL A 112 -20.31 21.23 1.60
C VAL A 112 -19.90 19.81 1.96
N ILE A 113 -19.28 19.14 1.01
CA ILE A 113 -18.75 17.78 1.16
C ILE A 113 -17.34 17.84 1.77
N TRP A 114 -17.17 17.14 2.89
CA TRP A 114 -15.93 16.98 3.68
C TRP A 114 -15.57 15.49 3.87
N THR A 115 -15.91 14.65 2.89
CA THR A 115 -15.41 13.27 2.81
C THR A 115 -13.89 13.26 2.57
N ASP A 116 -13.24 12.12 2.75
CA ASP A 116 -11.80 12.03 2.46
C ASP A 116 -11.56 12.32 0.97
N CYS A 117 -10.38 12.80 0.59
CA CYS A 117 -10.16 13.46 -0.72
C CYS A 117 -9.67 12.53 -1.84
N ASP A 118 -9.85 11.23 -1.67
CA ASP A 118 -9.63 10.21 -2.69
C ASP A 118 -10.87 9.99 -3.57
N ARG A 119 -10.86 8.88 -4.31
CA ARG A 119 -11.92 8.45 -5.23
C ARG A 119 -13.13 7.82 -4.51
N GLU A 120 -12.93 7.14 -3.37
CA GLU A 120 -14.05 6.60 -2.59
C GLU A 120 -14.84 7.75 -1.95
N GLY A 121 -14.15 8.68 -1.29
CA GLY A 121 -14.74 9.86 -0.68
C GLY A 121 -15.45 10.78 -1.68
N GLU A 122 -14.99 10.89 -2.93
CA GLU A 122 -15.71 11.62 -3.98
C GLU A 122 -17.04 10.93 -4.37
N SER A 123 -17.05 9.59 -4.51
CA SER A 123 -18.29 8.82 -4.72
C SER A 123 -19.26 8.93 -3.54
N ILE A 124 -18.75 8.90 -2.30
CA ILE A 124 -19.58 9.09 -1.10
C ILE A 124 -20.15 10.52 -1.08
N GLY A 125 -19.38 11.51 -1.50
CA GLY A 125 -19.82 12.89 -1.72
C GLY A 125 -21.00 13.00 -2.69
N ALA A 126 -20.93 12.28 -3.81
CA ALA A 126 -22.02 12.20 -4.79
C ALA A 126 -23.29 11.55 -4.22
N GLU A 127 -23.15 10.49 -3.42
CA GLU A 127 -24.29 9.84 -2.75
C GLU A 127 -24.97 10.77 -1.73
N ILE A 128 -24.18 11.51 -0.93
CA ILE A 128 -24.68 12.53 -0.01
C ILE A 128 -25.45 13.61 -0.78
N ALA A 129 -24.84 14.17 -1.83
CA ALA A 129 -25.49 15.19 -2.66
C ALA A 129 -26.81 14.68 -3.28
N LYS A 130 -26.84 13.44 -3.78
CA LYS A 130 -28.02 12.76 -4.34
C LYS A 130 -29.14 12.51 -3.32
N VAL A 131 -28.84 12.46 -2.02
CA VAL A 131 -29.87 12.44 -0.96
C VAL A 131 -30.35 13.86 -0.64
N CYS A 132 -29.43 14.80 -0.39
CA CYS A 132 -29.76 16.17 -0.02
C CYS A 132 -30.56 16.92 -1.11
N LEU A 133 -30.19 16.76 -2.38
CA LEU A 133 -30.88 17.39 -3.52
C LEU A 133 -32.31 16.87 -3.76
N LYS A 134 -32.66 15.67 -3.27
CA LYS A 134 -34.05 15.20 -3.25
C LYS A 134 -34.92 15.97 -2.24
N SER A 135 -34.30 16.47 -1.16
CA SER A 135 -34.99 17.28 -0.16
C SER A 135 -35.08 18.75 -0.56
N ASN A 136 -33.97 19.32 -1.05
CA ASN A 136 -33.90 20.69 -1.51
C ASN A 136 -33.09 20.79 -2.82
N GLN A 137 -33.80 20.86 -3.94
CA GLN A 137 -33.22 20.99 -5.29
C GLN A 137 -32.47 22.31 -5.53
N ARG A 138 -32.55 23.29 -4.62
CA ARG A 138 -31.87 24.59 -4.71
C ARG A 138 -30.54 24.64 -3.94
N LEU A 139 -30.10 23.52 -3.34
CA LEU A 139 -28.83 23.46 -2.63
C LEU A 139 -27.64 23.69 -3.56
N ASP A 140 -26.83 24.69 -3.25
CA ASP A 140 -25.55 24.91 -3.92
C ASP A 140 -24.51 23.93 -3.34
N VAL A 141 -24.02 22.98 -4.15
CA VAL A 141 -23.18 21.85 -3.67
C VAL A 141 -21.70 22.09 -3.93
N TYR A 142 -20.91 22.21 -2.87
CA TYR A 142 -19.46 22.42 -2.90
C TYR A 142 -18.69 21.22 -2.34
N ARG A 143 -17.41 21.17 -2.71
CA ARG A 143 -16.43 20.19 -2.24
C ARG A 143 -15.29 20.91 -1.52
N ALA A 144 -15.01 20.51 -0.29
CA ALA A 144 -13.76 20.86 0.39
C ALA A 144 -12.68 19.84 0.00
N ARG A 145 -11.50 20.31 -0.36
CA ARG A 145 -10.32 19.49 -0.67
C ARG A 145 -9.24 19.72 0.39
N PHE A 146 -8.76 18.64 1.03
CA PHE A 146 -7.81 18.69 2.14
C PHE A 146 -7.03 17.37 2.25
N SER A 147 -5.76 17.46 2.66
CA SER A 147 -4.84 16.31 2.78
C SER A 147 -4.40 16.00 4.21
N GLU A 148 -4.92 16.77 5.17
CA GLU A 148 -4.59 16.73 6.59
C GLU A 148 -5.71 17.38 7.42
N ILE A 149 -5.90 16.94 8.67
CA ILE A 149 -6.87 17.55 9.61
C ILE A 149 -6.12 18.51 10.55
N THR A 150 -5.71 19.65 10.01
CA THR A 150 -5.02 20.73 10.74
C THR A 150 -5.77 22.06 10.65
N PRO A 151 -5.55 23.02 11.57
CA PRO A 151 -6.13 24.35 11.47
C PRO A 151 -5.84 25.05 10.15
N ARG A 152 -4.59 24.96 9.64
CA ARG A 152 -4.17 25.58 8.37
C ARG A 152 -4.93 25.00 7.18
N ALA A 153 -4.97 23.67 7.04
CA ALA A 153 -5.60 23.04 5.88
C ALA A 153 -7.13 23.18 5.88
N ILE A 154 -7.77 23.02 7.04
CA ILE A 154 -9.24 23.10 7.14
C ILE A 154 -9.73 24.56 6.99
N GLU A 155 -9.04 25.56 7.55
CA GLU A 155 -9.35 26.98 7.26
C GLU A 155 -9.08 27.34 5.77
N TYR A 156 -8.05 26.76 5.14
CA TYR A 156 -7.78 26.95 3.72
C TYR A 156 -8.89 26.34 2.85
N ALA A 157 -9.27 25.09 3.10
CA ALA A 157 -10.31 24.38 2.36
C ALA A 157 -11.68 25.06 2.45
N ALA A 158 -12.05 25.60 3.62
CA ALA A 158 -13.30 26.36 3.80
C ALA A 158 -13.33 27.70 3.02
N ARG A 159 -12.18 28.21 2.59
CA ARG A 159 -12.06 29.42 1.75
C ARG A 159 -11.97 29.09 0.25
N HIS A 160 -11.38 27.95 -0.10
CA HIS A 160 -11.12 27.51 -1.49
C HIS A 160 -11.98 26.31 -1.86
N LEU A 161 -13.30 26.47 -1.73
CA LEU A 161 -14.27 25.42 -2.04
C LEU A 161 -14.43 25.22 -3.56
N THR A 162 -14.44 23.95 -3.99
CA THR A 162 -14.56 23.52 -5.39
C THR A 162 -15.93 22.89 -5.66
N ARG A 163 -16.11 22.28 -6.83
CA ARG A 163 -17.22 21.37 -7.13
C ARG A 163 -16.76 19.91 -6.98
N LEU A 164 -17.71 18.97 -6.94
CA LEU A 164 -17.43 17.53 -7.00
C LEU A 164 -16.86 17.18 -8.39
N ASP A 165 -15.86 16.30 -8.44
CA ASP A 165 -15.30 15.83 -9.73
C ASP A 165 -16.07 14.63 -10.28
N GLN A 166 -16.91 14.90 -11.29
CA GLN A 166 -17.73 13.90 -11.96
C GLN A 166 -16.88 12.79 -12.63
N ASN A 167 -15.65 13.07 -13.05
CA ASN A 167 -14.77 12.08 -13.68
C ASN A 167 -14.29 11.03 -12.66
N MET A 168 -14.03 11.44 -11.42
CA MET A 168 -13.68 10.52 -10.33
C MET A 168 -14.87 9.65 -9.92
N ILE A 169 -16.08 10.22 -9.97
CA ILE A 169 -17.34 9.55 -9.60
C ILE A 169 -17.75 8.48 -10.63
N ASP A 170 -17.65 8.80 -11.92
CA ASP A 170 -18.10 7.92 -13.01
C ASP A 170 -17.06 6.85 -13.41
N ALA A 171 -15.82 6.93 -12.90
CA ALA A 171 -14.76 5.98 -13.21
C ALA A 171 -15.13 4.53 -12.78
N PRO A 172 -14.84 3.48 -13.59
CA PRO A 172 -15.38 2.13 -13.39
C PRO A 172 -15.08 1.50 -12.02
N LYS A 173 -16.12 1.02 -11.33
CA LYS A 173 -16.01 0.29 -10.05
C LYS A 173 -15.82 -1.22 -10.30
N ASN A 174 -14.98 -1.87 -9.48
CA ASN A 174 -14.69 -3.30 -9.61
C ASN A 174 -15.90 -4.18 -9.25
N CYS A 175 -16.40 -4.95 -10.22
CA CYS A 175 -17.46 -5.95 -10.00
C CYS A 175 -16.90 -7.23 -9.35
N ASN A 176 -17.64 -7.77 -8.38
CA ASN A 176 -17.36 -9.07 -7.77
C ASN A 176 -18.57 -9.98 -8.01
N VAL A 177 -18.34 -11.25 -8.34
CA VAL A 177 -19.38 -12.25 -8.61
C VAL A 177 -19.20 -13.40 -7.64
N VAL A 178 -20.25 -13.77 -6.91
CA VAL A 178 -20.20 -14.84 -5.90
C VAL A 178 -21.15 -15.95 -6.30
N ILE A 179 -20.66 -17.18 -6.41
CA ILE A 179 -21.44 -18.37 -6.74
C ILE A 179 -21.51 -19.26 -5.49
N PHE A 180 -22.59 -20.02 -5.34
CA PHE A 180 -22.94 -20.64 -4.06
C PHE A 180 -23.47 -22.07 -4.18
N GLY A 181 -22.66 -23.01 -3.69
CA GLY A 181 -23.14 -24.26 -3.08
C GLY A 181 -23.17 -24.13 -1.55
N LYS A 182 -22.91 -25.23 -0.83
CA LYS A 182 -22.85 -25.25 0.65
C LYS A 182 -21.70 -24.43 1.27
N GLN A 183 -20.76 -23.92 0.48
CA GLN A 183 -19.63 -23.10 0.91
C GLN A 183 -19.40 -21.97 -0.11
N VAL A 184 -18.91 -20.81 0.33
CA VAL A 184 -18.79 -19.62 -0.54
C VAL A 184 -17.64 -19.77 -1.53
N VAL A 185 -17.91 -19.64 -2.84
CA VAL A 185 -16.89 -19.50 -3.87
C VAL A 185 -17.06 -18.15 -4.58
N SER A 186 -16.20 -17.19 -4.27
CA SER A 186 -16.24 -15.84 -4.83
C SER A 186 -15.17 -15.60 -5.90
N TYR A 187 -15.57 -14.99 -7.00
CA TYR A 187 -14.70 -14.42 -8.02
C TYR A 187 -14.67 -12.90 -7.93
N GLY A 188 -13.53 -12.28 -8.25
CA GLY A 188 -13.38 -10.83 -8.35
C GLY A 188 -12.21 -10.47 -9.25
N SER A 189 -12.39 -9.44 -10.09
CA SER A 189 -11.45 -9.01 -11.15
C SER A 189 -9.99 -8.95 -10.70
N CYS A 190 -9.72 -8.27 -9.58
CA CYS A 190 -8.36 -8.16 -9.01
C CYS A 190 -8.05 -9.27 -7.99
N GLN A 191 -9.06 -9.90 -7.39
CA GLN A 191 -8.87 -10.98 -6.41
C GLN A 191 -8.24 -12.23 -7.06
N PHE A 192 -8.68 -12.57 -8.28
CA PHE A 192 -8.25 -13.79 -8.97
C PHE A 192 -6.77 -13.71 -9.47
N PRO A 193 -6.30 -12.63 -10.11
CA PRO A 193 -4.86 -12.46 -10.40
C PRO A 193 -3.98 -12.42 -9.14
N THR A 194 -4.48 -11.83 -8.04
CA THR A 194 -3.76 -11.79 -6.75
C THR A 194 -3.52 -13.21 -6.19
N LEU A 195 -4.51 -14.10 -6.30
CA LEU A 195 -4.35 -15.53 -6.02
C LEU A 195 -3.39 -16.21 -7.02
N GLY A 196 -3.49 -15.83 -8.30
CA GLY A 196 -2.64 -16.31 -9.39
C GLY A 196 -1.15 -16.20 -9.09
N PHE A 197 -0.67 -15.06 -8.58
CA PHE A 197 0.74 -14.89 -8.19
C PHE A 197 1.20 -15.85 -7.09
N VAL A 198 0.33 -16.19 -6.13
CA VAL A 198 0.65 -17.15 -5.05
C VAL A 198 0.72 -18.58 -5.59
N VAL A 199 -0.24 -18.98 -6.42
CA VAL A 199 -0.26 -20.30 -7.08
C VAL A 199 0.91 -20.45 -8.05
N GLU A 200 1.25 -19.40 -8.80
CA GLU A 200 2.39 -19.41 -9.72
C GLU A 200 3.72 -19.54 -8.98
N ARG A 201 3.93 -18.80 -7.86
CA ARG A 201 5.11 -19.00 -7.03
C ARG A 201 5.16 -20.43 -6.48
N TYR A 202 4.06 -20.95 -5.94
CA TYR A 202 3.99 -22.31 -5.43
C TYR A 202 4.37 -23.35 -6.50
N LYS A 203 3.80 -23.26 -7.71
CA LYS A 203 4.16 -24.16 -8.82
C LYS A 203 5.56 -23.95 -9.37
N SER A 204 6.16 -22.76 -9.26
CA SER A 204 7.58 -22.54 -9.59
C SER A 204 8.55 -23.20 -8.62
N ILE A 205 8.11 -23.47 -7.37
CA ILE A 205 8.89 -24.22 -6.36
C ILE A 205 8.68 -25.72 -6.59
N GLU A 206 7.43 -26.16 -6.78
CA GLU A 206 7.10 -27.56 -7.05
C GLU A 206 7.79 -28.11 -8.31
N LYS A 207 7.95 -27.28 -9.34
CA LYS A 207 8.64 -27.63 -10.60
C LYS A 207 10.15 -27.34 -10.56
N PHE A 208 10.71 -26.92 -9.43
CA PHE A 208 12.13 -26.59 -9.33
C PHE A 208 12.98 -27.84 -9.17
N VAL A 209 13.86 -28.11 -10.13
CA VAL A 209 14.91 -29.12 -10.01
C VAL A 209 16.18 -28.44 -9.51
N ALA A 210 16.74 -28.91 -8.40
CA ALA A 210 17.98 -28.38 -7.87
C ALA A 210 19.18 -28.90 -8.66
N GLU A 211 20.03 -27.97 -9.10
CA GLU A 211 21.24 -28.24 -9.87
C GLU A 211 22.46 -28.05 -8.97
N SER A 212 23.32 -29.06 -8.93
CA SER A 212 24.64 -28.95 -8.28
C SER A 212 25.55 -28.02 -9.07
N TYR A 213 26.31 -27.20 -8.36
CA TYR A 213 27.31 -26.32 -8.93
C TYR A 213 28.58 -26.31 -8.09
N TRP A 214 29.69 -25.94 -8.71
CA TRP A 214 31.00 -25.85 -8.08
C TRP A 214 31.61 -24.47 -8.34
N LYS A 215 32.29 -23.92 -7.34
CA LYS A 215 33.08 -22.69 -7.49
C LYS A 215 34.44 -22.84 -6.83
N LEU A 216 35.43 -22.11 -7.34
CA LEU A 216 36.68 -21.91 -6.64
C LEU A 216 36.49 -20.88 -5.51
N VAL A 217 37.18 -21.07 -4.39
CA VAL A 217 37.25 -20.13 -3.27
C VAL A 217 38.70 -20.06 -2.80
N VAL A 218 39.24 -18.84 -2.71
CA VAL A 218 40.55 -18.59 -2.12
C VAL A 218 40.37 -17.92 -0.76
N GLU A 219 40.90 -18.54 0.29
CA GLU A 219 40.88 -18.00 1.65
C GLU A 219 42.29 -17.56 2.05
N HIS A 220 42.44 -16.33 2.57
CA HIS A 220 43.74 -15.79 2.98
C HIS A 220 43.62 -15.12 4.35
N LYS A 221 44.59 -15.39 5.24
CA LYS A 221 44.59 -14.93 6.63
C LYS A 221 45.74 -13.95 6.84
N ARG A 222 45.43 -12.65 6.88
CA ARG A 222 46.42 -11.55 7.04
C ARG A 222 45.97 -10.66 8.19
N GLN A 223 46.90 -10.23 9.05
CA GLN A 223 46.62 -9.28 10.15
C GLN A 223 45.44 -9.71 11.07
N ASN A 224 45.37 -11.01 11.41
CA ASN A 224 44.28 -11.63 12.18
C ASN A 224 42.86 -11.52 11.57
N MET A 225 42.76 -11.20 10.27
CA MET A 225 41.50 -11.10 9.52
C MET A 225 41.45 -12.15 8.39
N LYS A 226 40.24 -12.67 8.10
CA LYS A 226 40.00 -13.62 7.00
C LYS A 226 39.47 -12.90 5.75
N ALA A 227 40.31 -12.76 4.74
CA ALA A 227 39.87 -12.49 3.37
C ALA A 227 39.34 -13.78 2.74
N GLU A 228 38.30 -13.65 1.93
CA GLU A 228 37.74 -14.73 1.11
C GLU A 228 37.45 -14.14 -0.27
N PHE A 229 38.21 -14.56 -1.27
CA PHE A 229 38.03 -14.16 -2.66
C PHE A 229 37.05 -15.13 -3.32
N SER A 230 36.00 -14.57 -3.92
CA SER A 230 34.99 -15.34 -4.65
C SER A 230 35.24 -15.24 -6.14
N TRP A 231 35.31 -16.39 -6.80
CA TRP A 231 35.72 -16.56 -8.19
C TRP A 231 34.89 -15.75 -9.20
N ASP A 232 35.56 -15.18 -10.21
CA ASP A 232 34.97 -14.30 -11.24
C ASP A 232 34.00 -15.01 -12.18
N ARG A 233 34.21 -16.32 -12.44
CA ARG A 233 33.22 -17.17 -13.13
C ARG A 233 31.99 -17.47 -12.26
N VAL A 234 31.96 -17.01 -11.01
CA VAL A 234 30.95 -17.20 -9.95
C VAL A 234 30.73 -18.65 -9.53
N ARG A 235 30.37 -19.52 -10.47
CA ARG A 235 30.17 -20.97 -10.34
C ARG A 235 30.02 -21.61 -11.74
N LEU A 236 30.37 -22.88 -11.88
CA LEU A 236 30.04 -23.70 -13.04
C LEU A 236 29.17 -24.90 -12.61
N PHE A 237 28.42 -25.46 -13.56
CA PHE A 237 27.53 -26.62 -13.37
C PHE A 237 28.15 -27.94 -13.85
N ASP A 238 29.45 -27.91 -14.15
CA ASP A 238 30.27 -29.04 -14.55
C ASP A 238 31.41 -29.18 -13.53
N ARG A 239 31.58 -30.39 -12.98
CA ARG A 239 32.59 -30.64 -11.94
C ARG A 239 33.98 -30.84 -12.54
N ASP A 240 34.08 -31.48 -13.70
CA ASP A 240 35.34 -31.87 -14.30
C ASP A 240 36.05 -30.63 -14.88
N ILE A 241 35.29 -29.69 -15.45
CA ILE A 241 35.80 -28.37 -15.84
C ILE A 241 36.30 -27.58 -14.62
N VAL A 242 35.63 -27.66 -13.46
CA VAL A 242 36.10 -26.99 -12.23
C VAL A 242 37.31 -27.69 -11.62
N GLN A 243 37.44 -29.00 -11.78
CA GLN A 243 38.63 -29.76 -11.36
C GLN A 243 39.85 -29.34 -12.20
N ILE A 244 39.73 -29.31 -13.54
CA ILE A 244 40.79 -28.84 -14.43
C ILE A 244 41.24 -27.42 -14.05
N LEU A 245 40.29 -26.49 -13.85
CA LEU A 245 40.60 -25.10 -13.48
C LEU A 245 41.11 -24.96 -12.03
N TYR A 246 40.89 -25.94 -11.15
CA TYR A 246 41.53 -26.01 -9.83
C TYR A 246 42.98 -26.49 -9.96
N ASP A 247 43.21 -27.54 -10.75
CA ASP A 247 44.53 -28.14 -10.95
C ASP A 247 45.48 -27.15 -11.66
N ASP A 248 45.02 -26.44 -12.70
CA ASP A 248 45.72 -25.31 -13.35
C ASP A 248 46.21 -24.27 -12.31
N CYS A 249 45.34 -23.90 -11.37
CA CYS A 249 45.66 -22.93 -10.32
C CYS A 249 46.63 -23.47 -9.25
N MET A 250 46.62 -24.79 -9.00
CA MET A 250 47.55 -25.44 -8.08
C MET A 250 48.95 -25.62 -8.73
N GLU A 251 49.02 -25.86 -10.04
CA GLU A 251 50.29 -25.89 -10.79
C GLU A 251 50.93 -24.51 -10.90
N ALA A 252 50.14 -23.43 -11.01
CA ALA A 252 50.63 -22.06 -11.06
C ALA A 252 51.36 -21.61 -9.78
N ARG A 253 51.11 -22.25 -8.62
CA ARG A 253 51.83 -22.10 -7.34
C ARG A 253 51.93 -20.68 -6.74
N GLY A 254 51.15 -19.72 -7.24
CA GLY A 254 51.12 -18.36 -6.71
C GLY A 254 49.90 -17.57 -7.18
N GLY A 255 49.47 -16.61 -6.37
CA GLY A 255 48.52 -15.58 -6.77
C GLY A 255 49.22 -14.22 -6.84
N LYS A 256 48.67 -13.29 -7.61
CA LYS A 256 49.13 -11.89 -7.65
C LYS A 256 47.94 -10.96 -7.51
N ILE A 257 48.09 -9.88 -6.75
CA ILE A 257 47.07 -8.82 -6.69
C ILE A 257 47.11 -8.06 -8.02
N GLU A 258 46.10 -8.24 -8.88
CA GLU A 258 46.05 -7.58 -10.19
C GLU A 258 45.81 -6.07 -10.02
N SER A 259 44.88 -5.69 -9.14
CA SER A 259 44.57 -4.30 -8.84
C SER A 259 43.94 -4.10 -7.46
N VAL A 260 44.11 -2.91 -6.88
CA VAL A 260 43.42 -2.50 -5.65
C VAL A 260 42.68 -1.19 -5.88
N SER A 261 41.39 -1.27 -6.21
CA SER A 261 40.57 -0.08 -6.46
C SER A 261 39.64 0.22 -5.28
N SER A 262 39.77 1.38 -4.66
CA SER A 262 38.75 1.92 -3.75
C SER A 262 37.91 2.98 -4.46
N LYS A 263 36.59 2.92 -4.29
CA LYS A 263 35.64 3.87 -4.88
C LYS A 263 34.70 4.40 -3.79
N PRO A 264 34.37 5.70 -3.79
CA PRO A 264 33.31 6.23 -2.92
C PRO A 264 31.98 5.53 -3.25
N LYS A 265 31.34 4.91 -2.25
CA LYS A 265 30.02 4.28 -2.39
C LYS A 265 29.00 5.08 -1.59
N THR A 266 27.98 5.57 -2.28
CA THR A 266 26.86 6.28 -1.66
C THR A 266 25.71 5.31 -1.39
N ASN A 267 25.35 5.12 -0.12
CA ASN A 267 24.11 4.45 0.24
C ASN A 267 23.02 5.52 0.36
N TYR A 268 22.16 5.58 -0.66
CA TYR A 268 21.17 6.64 -0.78
C TYR A 268 20.07 6.55 0.29
N ARG A 269 19.69 7.71 0.81
CA ARG A 269 18.54 7.89 1.70
C ARG A 269 17.21 7.52 1.01
N PRO A 270 16.14 7.21 1.77
CA PRO A 270 14.86 6.85 1.17
C PRO A 270 14.25 8.02 0.37
N GLN A 271 13.43 7.67 -0.62
CA GLN A 271 12.51 8.61 -1.25
C GLN A 271 11.29 8.86 -0.34
N PRO A 272 10.50 9.93 -0.56
CA PRO A 272 9.27 10.18 0.17
C PRO A 272 8.31 8.97 0.16
N LEU A 273 7.49 8.86 1.20
CA LEU A 273 6.71 7.65 1.50
C LEU A 273 5.37 7.67 0.75
N ASP A 274 5.24 6.86 -0.29
CA ASP A 274 3.93 6.50 -0.88
C ASP A 274 3.29 5.31 -0.14
N THR A 275 2.00 5.05 -0.38
CA THR A 275 1.25 3.99 0.32
C THR A 275 1.83 2.59 0.09
N VAL A 276 2.21 2.29 -1.15
CA VAL A 276 2.81 1.00 -1.54
C VAL A 276 4.13 0.78 -0.77
N LYS A 277 4.96 1.81 -0.67
CA LYS A 277 6.20 1.79 0.13
C LYS A 277 5.91 1.61 1.61
N PHE A 278 4.89 2.28 2.15
CA PHE A 278 4.46 2.16 3.55
C PHE A 278 4.01 0.75 3.90
N GLU A 279 3.08 0.14 3.15
CA GLU A 279 2.62 -1.23 3.37
C GLU A 279 3.79 -2.24 3.36
N LYS A 280 4.65 -2.15 2.33
CA LYS A 280 5.84 -3.01 2.18
C LYS A 280 6.83 -2.85 3.34
N LEU A 281 6.97 -1.65 3.91
CA LEU A 281 7.82 -1.40 5.08
C LEU A 281 7.16 -1.91 6.38
N ALA A 282 5.87 -1.69 6.58
CA ALA A 282 5.14 -2.18 7.75
C ALA A 282 5.19 -3.72 7.85
N VAL A 283 4.97 -4.43 6.74
CA VAL A 283 5.11 -5.89 6.67
C VAL A 283 6.56 -6.32 6.95
N ARG A 284 7.54 -5.78 6.22
CA ARG A 284 8.93 -6.27 6.30
C ARG A 284 9.62 -5.92 7.63
N LYS A 285 9.41 -4.71 8.15
CA LYS A 285 10.10 -4.16 9.34
C LYS A 285 9.28 -4.27 10.63
N LEU A 286 7.97 -3.98 10.61
CA LEU A 286 7.14 -4.02 11.82
C LEU A 286 6.44 -5.36 12.04
N LYS A 287 6.40 -6.24 11.03
CA LYS A 287 5.61 -7.49 11.03
C LYS A 287 4.09 -7.24 11.23
N ILE A 288 3.63 -6.08 10.78
CA ILE A 288 2.21 -5.68 10.77
C ILE A 288 1.69 -5.93 9.35
N SER A 289 0.53 -6.59 9.21
CA SER A 289 -0.06 -6.82 7.89
C SER A 289 -0.48 -5.51 7.21
N ALA A 290 -0.47 -5.48 5.88
CA ALA A 290 -0.79 -4.30 5.07
C ALA A 290 -2.14 -3.68 5.47
N LYS A 291 -3.19 -4.51 5.60
CA LYS A 291 -4.50 -4.04 6.10
C LYS A 291 -4.39 -3.41 7.49
N LYS A 292 -3.75 -4.09 8.46
CA LYS A 292 -3.65 -3.56 9.83
C LYS A 292 -2.84 -2.26 9.87
N ALA A 293 -1.80 -2.14 9.04
CA ALA A 293 -1.02 -0.92 8.89
C ALA A 293 -1.84 0.24 8.33
N MET A 294 -2.66 0.01 7.31
CA MET A 294 -3.59 1.01 6.77
C MET A 294 -4.69 1.39 7.77
N ASP A 295 -5.30 0.41 8.46
CA ASP A 295 -6.27 0.66 9.52
C ASP A 295 -5.69 1.52 10.66
N ILE A 296 -4.39 1.38 10.95
CA ILE A 296 -3.67 2.23 11.92
C ILE A 296 -3.40 3.62 11.32
N ALA A 297 -2.87 3.70 10.10
CA ALA A 297 -2.53 4.97 9.45
C ALA A 297 -3.77 5.87 9.31
N GLU A 298 -4.93 5.31 8.98
CA GLU A 298 -6.20 6.05 8.92
C GLU A 298 -6.59 6.62 10.30
N ARG A 299 -6.38 5.87 11.40
CA ARG A 299 -6.57 6.42 12.77
C ARG A 299 -5.60 7.55 13.10
N LEU A 300 -4.34 7.46 12.65
CA LEU A 300 -3.34 8.50 12.86
C LEU A 300 -3.68 9.77 12.08
N TYR A 301 -4.16 9.64 10.83
CA TYR A 301 -4.69 10.73 10.02
C TYR A 301 -5.94 11.38 10.65
N ASN A 302 -6.90 10.58 11.10
CA ASN A 302 -8.12 11.05 11.75
C ASN A 302 -7.86 11.81 13.08
N ARG A 303 -6.71 11.57 13.72
CA ARG A 303 -6.21 12.32 14.90
C ARG A 303 -5.26 13.48 14.53
N GLY A 304 -5.02 13.71 13.23
CA GLY A 304 -4.13 14.73 12.68
C GLY A 304 -2.65 14.54 13.07
N TYR A 305 -2.17 13.30 13.19
CA TYR A 305 -0.76 12.99 13.46
C TYR A 305 0.08 12.83 12.19
N ILE A 306 -0.54 12.41 11.08
CA ILE A 306 0.08 12.21 9.77
C ILE A 306 -0.81 12.77 8.65
N SER A 307 -0.21 13.06 7.49
CA SER A 307 -0.94 13.35 6.25
C SER A 307 -1.75 12.12 5.78
N TYR A 308 -2.65 12.33 4.82
CA TYR A 308 -3.54 11.30 4.31
C TYR A 308 -2.77 10.06 3.77
N PRO A 309 -3.08 8.83 4.23
CA PRO A 309 -2.22 7.67 4.02
C PRO A 309 -2.49 6.88 2.71
N ARG A 310 -3.41 7.34 1.86
CA ARG A 310 -3.70 6.78 0.54
C ARG A 310 -3.24 7.76 -0.54
N THR A 311 -2.02 7.58 -1.05
CA THR A 311 -1.39 8.46 -2.04
C THR A 311 -0.34 7.71 -2.85
N GLU A 312 -0.26 8.01 -4.15
CA GLU A 312 0.84 7.54 -5.01
C GLU A 312 2.00 8.55 -5.06
N THR A 313 1.85 9.71 -4.43
CA THR A 313 2.83 10.80 -4.47
C THR A 313 4.08 10.48 -3.67
N ASN A 314 5.23 10.46 -4.37
CA ASN A 314 6.56 10.34 -3.76
C ASN A 314 7.47 11.54 -4.08
N LYS A 315 6.90 12.71 -4.38
CA LYS A 315 7.56 14.01 -4.42
C LYS A 315 6.93 14.98 -3.40
N PHE A 316 7.71 15.72 -2.62
CA PHE A 316 7.19 16.88 -1.88
C PHE A 316 7.05 18.07 -2.82
N ALA A 317 5.92 18.77 -2.75
CA ALA A 317 5.67 20.03 -3.45
C ALA A 317 6.43 21.20 -2.80
N SER A 318 6.75 22.23 -3.59
CA SER A 318 7.64 23.34 -3.18
C SER A 318 7.02 24.37 -2.22
N ASP A 319 5.71 24.29 -1.97
CA ASP A 319 4.95 25.13 -1.03
C ASP A 319 4.84 24.52 0.38
N ILE A 320 5.31 23.27 0.55
CA ILE A 320 5.34 22.56 1.83
C ILE A 320 6.54 23.03 2.66
N ASP A 321 6.28 23.65 3.82
CA ASP A 321 7.31 24.07 4.77
C ASP A 321 7.85 22.85 5.55
N LEU A 322 8.73 22.09 4.90
CA LEU A 322 9.43 20.94 5.47
C LEU A 322 10.22 21.32 6.73
N SER A 323 10.78 22.53 6.80
CA SER A 323 11.51 23.03 7.97
C SER A 323 10.59 23.21 9.18
N SER A 324 9.36 23.69 9.01
CA SER A 324 8.36 23.74 10.07
C SER A 324 7.92 22.35 10.54
N LEU A 325 7.74 21.40 9.62
CA LEU A 325 7.44 20.01 9.97
C LEU A 325 8.56 19.36 10.80
N VAL A 326 9.83 19.51 10.39
CA VAL A 326 10.97 18.95 11.15
C VAL A 326 11.13 19.64 12.51
N ARG A 327 10.92 20.96 12.63
CA ARG A 327 10.94 21.68 13.92
C ARG A 327 9.96 21.11 14.94
N GLN A 328 8.79 20.63 14.51
CA GLN A 328 7.85 19.98 15.44
C GLN A 328 8.42 18.67 16.00
N LEU A 329 9.09 17.86 15.15
CA LEU A 329 9.68 16.57 15.51
C LEU A 329 10.95 16.68 16.38
N ALA A 330 11.64 17.83 16.35
CA ALA A 330 12.85 18.08 17.14
C ALA A 330 12.64 17.99 18.67
N THR A 331 11.38 18.01 19.13
CA THR A 331 11.02 17.82 20.55
C THR A 331 10.98 16.35 21.00
N SER A 332 11.30 15.39 20.12
CA SER A 332 11.30 13.95 20.43
C SER A 332 12.56 13.49 21.18
N PRO A 333 12.45 12.71 22.28
CA PRO A 333 13.61 12.06 22.88
C PRO A 333 14.19 10.92 22.00
N ASP A 334 13.42 10.43 21.03
CA ASP A 334 13.75 9.25 20.22
C ASP A 334 14.51 9.57 18.92
N TRP A 335 14.56 10.85 18.53
CA TRP A 335 15.17 11.36 17.28
C TRP A 335 15.38 12.90 17.22
N GLY A 336 15.19 13.63 18.32
CA GLY A 336 15.21 15.11 18.32
C GLY A 336 16.54 15.72 17.86
N ASP A 337 17.66 15.10 18.24
CA ASP A 337 19.00 15.51 17.81
C ASP A 337 19.17 15.39 16.28
N PHE A 338 18.74 14.26 15.70
CA PHE A 338 18.78 14.03 14.25
C PHE A 338 17.81 14.95 13.47
N ALA A 339 16.66 15.28 14.05
CA ALA A 339 15.77 16.30 13.48
C ALA A 339 16.40 17.70 13.55
N SER A 340 17.21 17.99 14.57
CA SER A 340 17.97 19.24 14.69
C SER A 340 19.11 19.30 13.67
N GLU A 341 19.84 18.19 13.45
CA GLU A 341 20.84 18.04 12.38
C GLU A 341 20.24 18.31 10.98
N VAL A 342 19.05 17.75 10.70
CA VAL A 342 18.32 17.99 9.43
C VAL A 342 17.89 19.47 9.28
N LEU A 343 17.70 20.21 10.37
CA LEU A 343 17.43 21.66 10.34
C LEU A 343 18.70 22.49 10.13
N GLU A 344 19.83 22.08 10.71
CA GLU A 344 21.12 22.77 10.59
C GLU A 344 21.64 22.74 9.15
N TYR A 345 21.62 21.56 8.51
CA TYR A 345 22.04 21.42 7.10
C TYR A 345 20.93 21.76 6.08
N GLY A 346 19.68 21.93 6.53
CA GLY A 346 18.52 22.18 5.69
C GLY A 346 17.85 20.91 5.14
N PRO A 347 16.51 20.78 5.19
CA PRO A 347 15.79 19.61 4.66
C PRO A 347 16.02 19.37 3.17
N ASN A 348 16.53 18.18 2.82
CA ASN A 348 16.94 17.80 1.48
C ASN A 348 16.15 16.57 0.97
N PRO A 349 14.88 16.71 0.56
CA PRO A 349 14.03 15.59 0.16
C PRO A 349 14.54 14.89 -1.10
N ARG A 350 14.79 13.57 -1.02
CA ARG A 350 15.11 12.73 -2.19
C ARG A 350 13.86 12.40 -3.02
N ASN A 351 13.22 13.41 -3.60
CA ASN A 351 11.98 13.26 -4.37
C ASN A 351 12.07 12.16 -5.45
N GLY A 352 10.98 11.42 -5.61
CA GLY A 352 10.73 10.54 -6.75
C GLY A 352 10.00 11.25 -7.89
N THR A 353 9.33 10.46 -8.73
CA THR A 353 8.68 10.93 -9.97
C THR A 353 7.16 10.82 -9.96
N LYS A 354 6.55 10.10 -9.01
CA LYS A 354 5.10 9.92 -8.94
C LYS A 354 4.41 11.07 -8.19
N SER A 355 3.19 11.35 -8.61
CA SER A 355 2.28 12.30 -7.97
C SER A 355 0.85 12.02 -8.43
N ASP A 356 -0.10 12.07 -7.50
CA ASP A 356 -1.54 12.09 -7.77
C ASP A 356 -2.11 13.52 -7.92
N GLU A 357 -1.27 14.55 -7.74
CA GLU A 357 -1.62 15.98 -7.73
C GLU A 357 -2.75 16.36 -6.74
N ALA A 358 -3.07 15.48 -5.79
CA ALA A 358 -4.10 15.68 -4.76
C ALA A 358 -3.51 15.67 -3.34
N HIS A 359 -2.52 14.81 -3.10
CA HIS A 359 -1.95 14.53 -1.79
C HIS A 359 -0.42 14.63 -1.78
N PRO A 360 0.18 15.18 -0.71
CA PRO A 360 1.61 15.06 -0.47
C PRO A 360 1.97 13.63 -0.01
N PRO A 361 3.25 13.23 -0.04
CA PRO A 361 3.70 11.96 0.53
C PRO A 361 3.29 11.80 2.00
N ILE A 362 3.25 10.55 2.48
CA ILE A 362 2.89 10.21 3.86
C ILE A 362 3.98 10.74 4.81
N HIS A 363 3.63 11.71 5.66
CA HIS A 363 4.56 12.38 6.57
C HIS A 363 3.89 12.74 7.91
N PRO A 364 4.66 12.89 9.01
CA PRO A 364 4.11 13.31 10.29
C PRO A 364 3.81 14.83 10.31
N LEU A 365 2.71 15.22 10.95
CA LEU A 365 2.23 16.61 11.00
C LEU A 365 2.58 17.32 12.31
N LYS A 366 2.83 16.55 13.38
CA LYS A 366 3.17 17.01 14.74
C LYS A 366 3.87 15.89 15.51
N GLN A 367 4.71 16.25 16.48
CA GLN A 367 5.29 15.29 17.43
C GLN A 367 4.22 14.73 18.37
N VAL A 368 4.47 13.53 18.89
CA VAL A 368 3.58 12.82 19.82
C VAL A 368 4.33 12.53 21.12
N SER A 369 3.68 12.74 22.27
CA SER A 369 4.23 12.36 23.58
C SER A 369 4.14 10.85 23.80
N GLY A 370 5.05 10.30 24.61
CA GLY A 370 5.17 8.86 24.86
C GLY A 370 3.85 8.16 25.23
N ASP A 371 3.02 8.81 26.06
CA ASP A 371 1.79 8.23 26.58
C ASP A 371 0.62 8.26 25.57
N SER A 372 0.68 9.13 24.56
CA SER A 372 -0.44 9.41 23.64
C SER A 372 -0.69 8.32 22.59
N LEU A 373 0.32 7.52 22.27
CA LEU A 373 0.23 6.39 21.34
C LEU A 373 0.99 5.19 21.92
N GLN A 374 0.38 4.01 21.85
CA GLN A 374 0.93 2.78 22.42
C GLN A 374 0.81 1.63 21.41
N GLY A 375 1.58 0.56 21.60
CA GLY A 375 1.55 -0.63 20.75
C GLY A 375 1.80 -0.33 19.27
N ASP A 376 1.03 -0.95 18.38
CA ASP A 376 1.22 -0.79 16.93
C ASP A 376 0.91 0.63 16.42
N ASP A 377 0.01 1.39 17.05
CA ASP A 377 -0.26 2.79 16.69
C ASP A 377 1.00 3.65 16.86
N ARG A 378 1.80 3.41 17.91
CA ARG A 378 3.12 4.05 18.10
C ARG A 378 4.14 3.54 17.09
N ARG A 379 4.23 2.23 16.86
CA ARG A 379 5.21 1.62 15.93
C ARG A 379 5.04 2.07 14.49
N VAL A 380 3.79 2.28 14.04
CA VAL A 380 3.48 2.83 12.70
C VAL A 380 3.84 4.31 12.62
N TYR A 381 3.50 5.11 13.63
CA TYR A 381 3.90 6.53 13.67
C TYR A 381 5.43 6.68 13.62
N ASP A 382 6.18 5.91 14.41
CA ASP A 382 7.64 5.94 14.47
C ASP A 382 8.28 5.54 13.13
N LEU A 383 7.70 4.58 12.40
CA LEU A 383 8.16 4.23 11.05
C LEU A 383 8.01 5.42 10.10
N ILE A 384 6.86 6.11 10.12
CA ILE A 384 6.57 7.27 9.27
C ILE A 384 7.50 8.45 9.64
N ALA A 385 7.65 8.75 10.94
CA ALA A 385 8.50 9.84 11.42
C ALA A 385 9.99 9.62 11.11
N ARG A 386 10.52 8.42 11.40
CA ARG A 386 11.93 8.09 11.09
C ARG A 386 12.20 8.02 9.58
N HIS A 387 11.25 7.52 8.78
CA HIS A 387 11.36 7.53 7.31
C HIS A 387 11.33 8.96 6.74
N PHE A 388 10.46 9.83 7.27
CA PHE A 388 10.42 11.25 6.88
C PHE A 388 11.73 11.97 7.18
N LEU A 389 12.26 11.86 8.39
CA LEU A 389 13.55 12.48 8.75
C LEU A 389 14.70 11.94 7.89
N ALA A 390 14.77 10.62 7.66
CA ALA A 390 15.77 10.03 6.78
C ALA A 390 15.59 10.44 5.30
N CYS A 391 14.37 10.70 4.84
CA CYS A 391 14.13 11.22 3.49
C CYS A 391 14.68 12.64 3.29
N LEU A 392 14.74 13.43 4.38
CA LEU A 392 15.18 14.82 4.41
C LEU A 392 16.66 15.00 4.79
N SER A 393 17.34 13.94 5.24
CA SER A 393 18.76 13.98 5.61
C SER A 393 19.68 13.94 4.38
N TRP A 394 20.95 13.60 4.59
CA TRP A 394 21.92 13.37 3.53
C TRP A 394 22.11 11.88 3.24
N ASP A 395 22.67 11.55 2.07
CA ASP A 395 23.02 10.18 1.71
C ASP A 395 24.28 9.73 2.47
N ALA A 396 24.28 8.49 2.97
CA ALA A 396 25.41 7.95 3.71
C ALA A 396 26.59 7.66 2.76
N LYS A 397 27.75 8.26 3.06
CA LYS A 397 28.98 8.12 2.27
C LYS A 397 29.89 7.06 2.92
N GLY A 398 30.20 6.00 2.18
CA GLY A 398 31.21 5.01 2.56
C GLY A 398 32.32 4.92 1.51
N GLN A 399 33.35 4.12 1.81
CA GLN A 399 34.32 3.65 0.82
C GLN A 399 34.09 2.17 0.56
N GLU A 400 34.16 1.77 -0.70
CA GLU A 400 34.10 0.38 -1.11
C GLU A 400 35.42 0.02 -1.80
N THR A 401 36.16 -0.90 -1.19
CA THR A 401 37.50 -1.30 -1.64
C THR A 401 37.46 -2.70 -2.21
N HIS A 402 37.79 -2.82 -3.50
CA HIS A 402 37.88 -4.07 -4.22
C HIS A 402 39.35 -4.44 -4.42
N VAL A 403 39.78 -5.53 -3.78
CA VAL A 403 41.09 -6.16 -3.98
C VAL A 403 40.91 -7.25 -5.03
N ARG A 404 41.50 -7.07 -6.22
CA ARG A 404 41.24 -7.95 -7.35
C ARG A 404 42.24 -9.11 -7.42
N VAL A 405 41.78 -10.24 -6.91
CA VAL A 405 42.26 -11.59 -7.24
C VAL A 405 41.04 -12.38 -7.75
N TYR A 406 40.45 -11.90 -8.85
CA TYR A 406 39.19 -12.36 -9.49
C TYR A 406 37.96 -12.49 -8.55
N ILE A 407 36.93 -11.64 -8.75
CA ILE A 407 35.92 -11.16 -7.76
C ILE A 407 34.45 -11.57 -8.09
N TYR A 408 33.54 -11.89 -7.16
CA TYR A 408 32.70 -11.06 -6.25
C TYR A 408 31.73 -11.97 -5.44
N ASP A 409 30.98 -11.63 -4.37
CA ASP A 409 30.81 -10.50 -3.43
C ASP A 409 29.91 -10.96 -2.24
N LYS A 410 29.92 -10.26 -1.08
CA LYS A 410 28.71 -10.00 -0.24
C LYS A 410 28.95 -8.96 0.86
N TRP A 411 27.93 -8.14 1.16
CA TRP A 411 28.06 -6.96 2.03
C TRP A 411 27.79 -7.18 3.53
N SER A 412 28.74 -6.76 4.34
CA SER A 412 28.66 -6.40 5.77
C SER A 412 29.80 -5.41 6.06
N ASP A 413 29.84 -4.74 7.21
CA ASP A 413 31.03 -3.98 7.62
C ASP A 413 32.19 -4.96 7.86
N LYS A 414 33.03 -5.12 6.83
CA LYS A 414 34.16 -6.04 6.82
C LYS A 414 35.41 -5.26 6.45
N ILE A 415 36.17 -4.87 7.47
CA ILE A 415 37.55 -4.40 7.28
C ILE A 415 38.31 -5.52 6.59
N LEU A 416 38.84 -5.23 5.41
CA LEU A 416 39.76 -6.11 4.70
C LEU A 416 41.18 -5.83 5.20
N PRO A 417 42.09 -6.83 5.22
CA PRO A 417 43.51 -6.56 5.30
C PRO A 417 43.94 -5.56 4.22
N THR A 418 44.97 -4.76 4.50
CA THR A 418 45.59 -3.95 3.43
C THR A 418 46.23 -4.87 2.40
N TYR A 419 46.08 -4.54 1.12
CA TYR A 419 46.80 -5.17 0.01
C TYR A 419 47.42 -4.10 -0.89
N VAL A 420 48.46 -4.47 -1.63
CA VAL A 420 49.21 -3.60 -2.54
C VAL A 420 49.10 -4.15 -3.97
N GLU A 421 48.83 -3.28 -4.93
CA GLU A 421 48.78 -3.66 -6.34
C GLU A 421 50.12 -4.24 -6.80
N GLY A 422 50.07 -5.42 -7.43
CA GLY A 422 51.25 -6.14 -7.88
C GLY A 422 51.98 -6.97 -6.82
N GLU A 423 51.56 -7.00 -5.54
CA GLU A 423 52.15 -7.92 -4.56
C GLU A 423 51.76 -9.38 -4.83
N GLU A 424 52.62 -10.32 -4.41
CA GLU A 424 52.37 -11.75 -4.48
C GLU A 424 51.54 -12.22 -3.27
N LEU A 425 50.55 -13.06 -3.54
CA LEU A 425 49.68 -13.67 -2.54
C LEU A 425 50.31 -15.00 -2.10
N ILE A 426 50.88 -14.99 -0.90
CA ILE A 426 51.51 -16.14 -0.24
C ILE A 426 50.54 -16.69 0.83
N ASP A 427 50.71 -17.95 1.26
CA ASP A 427 49.93 -18.58 2.35
C ASP A 427 48.39 -18.52 2.21
N PHE A 428 47.89 -18.59 0.97
CA PHE A 428 46.46 -18.75 0.69
C PHE A 428 46.02 -20.22 0.65
N GLN A 429 44.74 -20.46 0.87
CA GLN A 429 44.10 -21.78 0.75
C GLN A 429 43.08 -21.74 -0.39
N LEU A 430 43.41 -22.36 -1.53
CA LEU A 430 42.47 -22.59 -2.62
C LEU A 430 41.69 -23.89 -2.36
N ARG A 431 40.36 -23.83 -2.51
CA ARG A 431 39.48 -25.00 -2.44
C ARG A 431 38.36 -24.92 -3.48
N ILE A 432 37.92 -26.07 -3.97
CA ILE A 432 36.61 -26.20 -4.60
C ILE A 432 35.54 -26.09 -3.49
N ALA A 433 34.42 -25.45 -3.80
CA ALA A 433 33.26 -25.37 -2.95
C ALA A 433 32.00 -25.79 -3.73
N ASP A 434 31.45 -26.93 -3.37
CA ASP A 434 30.15 -27.42 -3.83
C ASP A 434 29.01 -26.50 -3.36
N GLY A 435 27.92 -26.50 -4.11
CA GLY A 435 26.64 -25.90 -3.73
C GLY A 435 25.51 -26.44 -4.60
N GLN A 436 24.27 -26.09 -4.26
CA GLN A 436 23.08 -26.44 -5.03
C GLN A 436 22.20 -25.22 -5.23
N THR A 437 21.63 -25.07 -6.43
CA THR A 437 20.62 -24.02 -6.68
C THR A 437 19.43 -24.22 -5.75
N GLN A 438 18.91 -23.13 -5.21
CA GLN A 438 17.79 -23.15 -4.26
C GLN A 438 16.51 -22.67 -4.95
N PRO A 439 15.34 -23.26 -4.65
CA PRO A 439 14.07 -22.78 -5.18
C PRO A 439 13.79 -21.34 -4.71
N PRO A 440 12.96 -20.58 -5.44
CA PRO A 440 12.51 -19.27 -4.96
C PRO A 440 11.68 -19.42 -3.68
N GLU A 441 11.73 -18.44 -2.78
CA GLU A 441 10.88 -18.48 -1.58
C GLU A 441 9.38 -18.28 -1.91
N LEU A 442 8.49 -18.82 -1.09
CA LEU A 442 7.06 -18.45 -1.13
C LEU A 442 6.89 -16.93 -0.90
N LEU A 443 5.87 -16.33 -1.52
CA LEU A 443 5.61 -14.89 -1.37
C LEU A 443 5.19 -14.55 0.06
N ASN A 444 5.80 -13.54 0.67
CA ASN A 444 5.17 -12.82 1.78
C ASN A 444 4.30 -11.66 1.25
N GLU A 445 3.54 -11.01 2.13
CA GLU A 445 2.63 -9.92 1.78
C GLU A 445 3.30 -8.75 1.06
N ALA A 446 4.53 -8.34 1.44
CA ALA A 446 5.23 -7.26 0.77
C ALA A 446 5.76 -7.63 -0.62
N ASP A 447 5.98 -8.93 -0.88
CA ASP A 447 6.38 -9.43 -2.20
C ASP A 447 5.16 -9.59 -3.12
N LEU A 448 4.01 -9.97 -2.56
CA LEU A 448 2.74 -9.99 -3.30
C LEU A 448 2.31 -8.56 -3.69
N ILE A 449 2.39 -7.58 -2.77
CA ILE A 449 2.19 -6.16 -3.09
C ILE A 449 3.18 -5.71 -4.16
N ALA A 450 4.45 -6.14 -4.12
CA ALA A 450 5.44 -5.80 -5.14
C ALA A 450 5.13 -6.37 -6.53
N LEU A 451 4.46 -7.52 -6.63
CA LEU A 451 3.98 -8.06 -7.90
C LEU A 451 2.73 -7.32 -8.40
N MET A 452 1.77 -7.05 -7.50
CA MET A 452 0.54 -6.32 -7.83
C MET A 452 0.83 -4.91 -8.35
N ASP A 453 1.66 -4.13 -7.64
CA ASP A 453 2.23 -2.83 -8.04
C ASP A 453 2.94 -2.91 -9.41
N LYS A 454 3.82 -3.90 -9.61
CA LYS A 454 4.52 -4.10 -10.89
C LYS A 454 3.57 -4.34 -12.08
N TYR A 455 2.45 -5.00 -11.87
CA TYR A 455 1.48 -5.34 -12.94
C TYR A 455 0.24 -4.43 -12.97
N GLY A 456 0.21 -3.35 -12.19
CA GLY A 456 -0.90 -2.38 -12.19
C GLY A 456 -2.22 -2.94 -11.62
N ILE A 457 -2.15 -3.92 -10.72
CA ILE A 457 -3.32 -4.57 -10.11
C ILE A 457 -3.48 -4.05 -8.68
N GLY A 458 -4.68 -3.61 -8.30
CA GLY A 458 -4.95 -3.09 -6.96
C GLY A 458 -4.43 -1.67 -6.72
N THR A 459 -4.46 -0.81 -7.76
CA THR A 459 -4.21 0.64 -7.67
C THR A 459 -5.21 1.34 -6.72
N ASP A 460 -5.13 2.67 -6.59
CA ASP A 460 -5.98 3.46 -5.70
C ASP A 460 -5.87 3.00 -4.22
N SER A 461 -4.68 2.51 -3.83
CA SER A 461 -4.39 1.93 -2.49
C SER A 461 -5.26 0.73 -2.09
N THR A 462 -5.66 -0.13 -3.04
CA THR A 462 -6.55 -1.29 -2.78
C THR A 462 -5.82 -2.62 -2.56
N HIS A 463 -4.48 -2.64 -2.63
CA HIS A 463 -3.61 -3.82 -2.41
C HIS A 463 -3.99 -4.65 -1.18
N ALA A 464 -3.99 -4.03 0.01
CA ALA A 464 -4.34 -4.70 1.27
C ALA A 464 -5.69 -5.41 1.24
N GLU A 465 -6.70 -4.85 0.57
CA GLU A 465 -8.03 -5.45 0.53
C GLU A 465 -8.08 -6.72 -0.31
N HIS A 466 -7.47 -6.70 -1.50
CA HIS A 466 -7.47 -7.87 -2.39
C HIS A 466 -6.68 -9.03 -1.78
N ILE A 467 -5.60 -8.72 -1.06
CA ILE A 467 -4.83 -9.68 -0.30
C ILE A 467 -5.63 -10.23 0.90
N GLU A 468 -6.36 -9.39 1.64
CA GLU A 468 -7.23 -9.86 2.73
C GLU A 468 -8.43 -10.68 2.23
N LYS A 469 -8.97 -10.34 1.05
CA LYS A 469 -10.06 -11.10 0.38
C LYS A 469 -9.62 -12.52 0.02
N ILE A 470 -8.38 -12.77 -0.43
CA ILE A 470 -7.91 -14.16 -0.68
C ILE A 470 -7.64 -14.97 0.60
N LYS A 471 -7.21 -14.31 1.70
CA LYS A 471 -7.07 -14.98 3.03
C LYS A 471 -8.43 -15.36 3.60
N THR A 472 -9.35 -14.41 3.70
CA THR A 472 -10.68 -14.58 4.32
C THR A 472 -11.59 -15.55 3.55
N ARG A 473 -11.30 -15.79 2.26
CA ARG A 473 -11.93 -16.84 1.45
C ARG A 473 -11.24 -18.21 1.53
N MET A 474 -10.21 -18.36 2.36
CA MET A 474 -9.40 -19.59 2.51
C MET A 474 -8.76 -20.08 1.19
N TYR A 475 -8.57 -19.17 0.22
CA TYR A 475 -7.87 -19.50 -1.03
C TYR A 475 -6.35 -19.58 -0.81
N VAL A 476 -5.84 -18.83 0.17
CA VAL A 476 -4.47 -18.95 0.66
C VAL A 476 -4.47 -19.07 2.19
N GLY A 477 -3.60 -19.94 2.71
CA GLY A 477 -3.15 -19.89 4.10
C GLY A 477 -1.91 -18.99 4.23
N VAL A 478 -1.62 -18.58 5.47
CA VAL A 478 -0.38 -17.87 5.83
C VAL A 478 0.39 -18.75 6.82
N ARG A 479 1.66 -19.00 6.55
CA ARG A 479 2.56 -19.75 7.42
C ARG A 479 3.10 -18.86 8.55
N GLU A 480 3.70 -19.47 9.57
CA GLU A 480 4.31 -18.77 10.72
C GLU A 480 5.43 -17.78 10.32
N ASP A 481 6.08 -18.03 9.18
CA ASP A 481 7.10 -17.13 8.59
C ASP A 481 6.51 -15.94 7.81
N GLY A 482 5.18 -15.81 7.77
CA GLY A 482 4.45 -14.78 7.05
C GLY A 482 4.33 -15.00 5.54
N ARG A 483 4.70 -16.18 5.02
CA ARG A 483 4.59 -16.52 3.59
C ARG A 483 3.27 -17.23 3.27
N PHE A 484 2.73 -16.96 2.08
CA PHE A 484 1.49 -17.56 1.59
C PHE A 484 1.71 -18.99 1.08
N ILE A 485 0.69 -19.83 1.26
CA ILE A 485 0.55 -21.14 0.62
C ILE A 485 -0.87 -21.25 0.04
N PRO A 486 -1.07 -21.70 -1.20
CA PRO A 486 -2.42 -21.88 -1.74
C PRO A 486 -3.13 -23.03 -1.02
N GLY A 487 -4.39 -22.82 -0.64
CA GLY A 487 -5.27 -23.90 -0.18
C GLY A 487 -5.80 -24.72 -1.36
N PHE A 488 -6.27 -25.95 -1.13
CA PHE A 488 -6.77 -26.84 -2.19
C PHE A 488 -7.78 -26.16 -3.14
N LEU A 489 -8.73 -25.40 -2.60
CA LEU A 489 -9.71 -24.65 -3.39
C LEU A 489 -9.05 -23.54 -4.24
N GLY A 490 -8.13 -22.76 -3.65
CA GLY A 490 -7.40 -21.72 -4.39
C GLY A 490 -6.46 -22.28 -5.47
N LEU A 491 -5.90 -23.47 -5.23
CA LEU A 491 -5.09 -24.19 -6.20
C LEU A 491 -5.94 -24.71 -7.37
N ALA A 492 -7.08 -25.35 -7.08
CA ALA A 492 -8.00 -25.86 -8.10
C ALA A 492 -8.58 -24.75 -8.97
N LEU A 493 -8.99 -23.62 -8.37
CA LEU A 493 -9.55 -22.45 -9.07
C LEU A 493 -8.58 -21.81 -10.07
N VAL A 494 -7.27 -21.99 -9.95
CA VAL A 494 -6.26 -21.39 -10.85
C VAL A 494 -5.68 -22.39 -11.84
N LEU A 495 -5.74 -23.70 -11.57
CA LEU A 495 -5.08 -24.75 -12.36
C LEU A 495 -6.04 -25.68 -13.13
N ASP A 496 -7.34 -25.39 -13.12
CA ASP A 496 -8.30 -26.02 -14.05
C ASP A 496 -7.84 -25.78 -15.51
N GLU A 497 -7.68 -26.85 -16.29
CA GLU A 497 -7.23 -26.77 -17.68
C GLU A 497 -8.18 -25.95 -18.58
N GLN A 498 -9.46 -25.86 -18.23
CA GLN A 498 -10.40 -24.95 -18.91
C GLN A 498 -10.12 -23.47 -18.61
N LEU A 499 -9.54 -23.16 -17.44
CA LEU A 499 -9.15 -21.82 -17.01
C LEU A 499 -7.72 -21.46 -17.43
N GLU A 500 -6.82 -22.45 -17.55
CA GLU A 500 -5.43 -22.27 -18.00
C GLU A 500 -5.37 -21.62 -19.41
N LYS A 501 -6.36 -21.88 -20.28
CA LYS A 501 -6.53 -21.18 -21.58
C LYS A 501 -6.72 -19.66 -21.41
N TYR A 502 -7.42 -19.22 -20.37
CA TYR A 502 -7.70 -17.81 -20.08
C TYR A 502 -6.63 -17.16 -19.19
N ARG A 503 -5.77 -17.95 -18.52
CA ARG A 503 -4.70 -17.46 -17.62
C ARG A 503 -3.77 -16.43 -18.28
N ARG A 504 -3.44 -16.57 -19.58
CA ARG A 504 -2.65 -15.58 -20.32
C ARG A 504 -3.38 -14.25 -20.56
N ILE A 505 -4.71 -14.28 -20.62
CA ILE A 505 -5.56 -13.10 -20.77
C ILE A 505 -5.76 -12.42 -19.41
N PHE A 506 -5.90 -13.19 -18.31
CA PHE A 506 -6.04 -12.65 -16.95
C PHE A 506 -4.80 -11.95 -16.39
N LEU A 507 -3.61 -12.23 -16.93
CA LEU A 507 -2.38 -11.51 -16.59
C LEU A 507 -2.18 -10.23 -17.44
N GLN A 508 -3.15 -9.91 -18.31
CA GLN A 508 -3.24 -8.64 -19.03
C GLN A 508 -4.42 -7.84 -18.48
N THR A 509 -4.28 -6.52 -18.36
CA THR A 509 -5.22 -5.65 -17.64
C THR A 509 -6.57 -5.41 -18.35
N GLU A 510 -6.77 -5.94 -19.57
CA GLU A 510 -7.99 -5.75 -20.36
C GLU A 510 -8.94 -6.98 -20.36
N MET A 511 -9.63 -7.22 -19.24
CA MET A 511 -10.67 -8.25 -19.20
C MET A 511 -11.98 -7.76 -19.88
N LYS A 512 -12.17 -8.12 -21.17
CA LYS A 512 -13.42 -7.81 -21.90
C LYS A 512 -14.60 -8.63 -21.37
N ILE A 513 -15.72 -7.95 -21.10
CA ILE A 513 -16.90 -8.46 -20.37
C ILE A 513 -17.42 -9.82 -20.90
N GLY A 514 -17.41 -10.03 -22.22
CA GLY A 514 -17.91 -11.27 -22.85
C GLY A 514 -17.22 -12.54 -22.36
N LEU A 515 -15.90 -12.51 -22.12
CA LEU A 515 -15.11 -13.67 -21.67
C LEU A 515 -15.52 -14.15 -20.27
N LEU A 516 -15.91 -13.22 -19.39
CA LEU A 516 -16.39 -13.57 -18.06
C LEU A 516 -17.75 -14.31 -18.13
N SER A 517 -18.56 -14.02 -19.16
CA SER A 517 -19.86 -14.70 -19.34
C SER A 517 -19.67 -16.18 -19.77
N GLU A 518 -18.71 -16.47 -20.65
CA GLU A 518 -18.40 -17.85 -21.07
C GLU A 518 -17.85 -18.67 -19.89
N MET A 519 -16.94 -18.11 -19.10
CA MET A 519 -16.40 -18.79 -17.91
C MET A 519 -17.44 -19.07 -16.83
N LEU A 520 -18.38 -18.14 -16.60
CA LEU A 520 -19.47 -18.36 -15.64
C LEU A 520 -20.51 -19.38 -16.15
N GLN A 521 -20.55 -19.66 -17.45
CA GLN A 521 -21.28 -20.82 -17.99
C GLN A 521 -20.51 -22.13 -17.75
N ASN A 522 -19.20 -22.16 -17.94
CA ASN A 522 -18.39 -23.37 -17.66
C ASN A 522 -18.34 -23.71 -16.17
N LEU A 523 -18.36 -22.73 -15.26
CA LEU A 523 -18.46 -22.98 -13.82
C LEU A 523 -19.78 -23.69 -13.41
N LYS A 524 -20.84 -23.62 -14.23
CA LYS A 524 -22.05 -24.45 -14.00
C LYS A 524 -21.87 -25.93 -14.35
N PHE A 525 -20.91 -26.30 -15.22
CA PHE A 525 -20.58 -27.71 -15.41
C PHE A 525 -19.97 -28.33 -14.14
N TYR A 526 -19.28 -27.54 -13.31
CA TYR A 526 -18.74 -28.01 -12.03
C TYR A 526 -19.84 -28.37 -11.01
N GLU A 527 -20.98 -27.67 -10.99
CA GLU A 527 -22.13 -28.08 -10.14
C GLU A 527 -22.71 -29.43 -10.56
N VAL A 528 -22.75 -29.72 -11.87
CA VAL A 528 -23.23 -31.00 -12.41
C VAL A 528 -22.22 -32.14 -12.12
N MET A 529 -20.92 -31.87 -12.26
CA MET A 529 -19.84 -32.84 -11.95
C MET A 529 -19.80 -33.17 -10.46
N CYS A 530 -19.91 -32.17 -9.57
CA CYS A 530 -19.90 -32.34 -8.11
C CYS A 530 -21.20 -32.92 -7.52
N HIS A 531 -22.10 -33.43 -8.36
CA HIS A 531 -23.23 -34.28 -7.96
C HIS A 531 -23.11 -35.72 -8.52
N SER A 532 -21.94 -36.09 -9.05
CA SER A 532 -21.64 -37.41 -9.63
C SER A 532 -20.52 -38.17 -8.89
N PHE A 533 -20.10 -37.70 -7.70
CA PHE A 533 -19.10 -38.30 -6.81
C PHE A 533 -19.50 -38.08 -5.34
#